data_AF-A0A3D8PFU2-F1
#
_entry.id   AF-A0A3D8PFU2-F1
#
_cell.length_a   1.000
_cell.length_b   1.000
_cell.length_c   1.000
_cell.angle_alpha   90.00
_cell.angle_beta   90.00
_cell.angle_gamma   90.00
#
_symmetry.space_group_name_H-M   'P 1'
#
loop_
_entity.id
_entity.type
_entity.pdbx_description
1 polymer ?
#
loop_
_entity_poly.entity_id
_entity_poly.type
_entity_poly.pdbx_seq_one_letter_code
_entity_poly.pdbx_strand_id
1 'polypeptide(L)'
;MGDSLVWFILLVLIFLFDGTAIYLQKNNKIPLWLSGIVMGIFVPIIFFALVNIFLQLSRVFDPTGTHEGAGFGAAFIALVLLANAIVFFIIGITLKIISFFKSKEV
;
A
#
# COMPACT_ATOMS: atom_id res chain seq x y z
N MET A 1 4.91 22.32 6.96
CA MET A 1 5.97 21.33 7.28
C MET A 1 5.44 19.89 7.45
N GLY A 2 4.12 19.64 7.46
CA GLY A 2 3.57 18.27 7.57
C GLY A 2 3.59 17.46 6.27
N ASP A 3 3.49 18.10 5.11
CA ASP A 3 3.29 17.42 3.83
C ASP A 3 4.48 16.53 3.44
N SER A 4 5.70 16.98 3.70
CA SER A 4 6.93 16.22 3.39
C SER A 4 6.99 14.89 4.16
N LEU A 5 6.47 14.83 5.38
CA LEU A 5 6.43 13.60 6.18
C LEU A 5 5.47 12.58 5.56
N VAL A 6 4.30 13.04 5.10
CA VAL A 6 3.29 12.19 4.44
C VAL A 6 3.87 11.57 3.18
N TRP A 7 4.55 12.37 2.34
CA TRP A 7 5.23 11.89 1.14
C TRP A 7 6.35 10.90 1.45
N PHE A 8 7.16 11.16 2.48
CA PHE A 8 8.24 10.26 2.89
C PHE A 8 7.71 8.90 3.35
N ILE A 9 6.70 8.89 4.23
CA ILE A 9 6.07 7.66 4.73
C ILE A 9 5.45 6.88 3.55
N LEU A 10 4.77 7.58 2.65
CA LEU A 10 4.16 6.97 1.46
C LEU A 10 5.21 6.28 0.57
N LEU A 11 6.31 6.97 0.26
CA LEU A 11 7.39 6.42 -0.57
C LEU A 11 8.02 5.17 0.06
N VAL A 12 8.28 5.21 1.37
CA VAL A 12 8.84 4.06 2.10
C VAL A 12 7.86 2.87 2.07
N LEU A 13 6.56 3.11 2.30
CA LEU A 13 5.55 2.05 2.26
C LEU A 13 5.44 1.43 0.87
N ILE A 14 5.35 2.24 -0.19
CA ILE A 14 5.29 1.74 -1.57
C ILE A 14 6.54 0.91 -1.87
N PHE A 15 7.74 1.41 -1.55
CA PHE A 15 8.98 0.69 -1.81
C PHE A 15 9.04 -0.67 -1.09
N LEU A 16 8.57 -0.73 0.17
CA LEU A 16 8.48 -1.98 0.92
C LEU A 16 7.46 -2.96 0.32
N PHE A 17 6.27 -2.49 -0.02
CA PHE A 17 5.22 -3.34 -0.60
C PHE A 17 5.60 -3.87 -1.98
N ASP A 18 6.09 -3.01 -2.86
CA ASP A 18 6.49 -3.37 -4.21
C ASP A 18 7.71 -4.29 -4.18
N GLY A 19 8.72 -3.96 -3.37
CA GLY A 19 9.92 -4.77 -3.21
C GLY A 19 9.61 -6.16 -2.69
N THR A 20 8.75 -6.28 -1.69
CA THR A 20 8.35 -7.59 -1.14
C THR A 20 7.53 -8.41 -2.15
N ALA A 21 6.61 -7.80 -2.89
CA ALA A 21 5.82 -8.49 -3.91
C ALA A 21 6.67 -9.02 -5.06
N ILE A 22 7.58 -8.18 -5.58
CA ILE A 22 8.50 -8.58 -6.66
C ILE A 22 9.42 -9.70 -6.17
N TYR A 23 9.93 -9.61 -4.94
CA TYR A 23 10.79 -10.64 -4.36
C TYR A 23 10.05 -11.99 -4.20
N LEU A 24 8.81 -11.96 -3.69
CA LEU A 24 7.97 -13.16 -3.54
C LEU A 24 7.62 -13.81 -4.88
N GLN A 25 7.30 -12.99 -5.89
CA GLN A 25 7.02 -13.45 -7.25
C GLN A 25 8.28 -14.06 -7.89
N LYS A 26 9.43 -13.39 -7.78
CA LYS A 26 10.70 -13.87 -8.35
C LYS A 26 11.12 -15.22 -7.78
N ASN A 27 10.83 -15.46 -6.50
CA ASN A 27 11.09 -16.73 -5.84
C ASN A 27 9.99 -17.78 -6.06
N ASN A 28 9.03 -17.53 -6.97
CA ASN A 28 7.88 -18.39 -7.27
C ASN A 28 7.06 -18.79 -6.02
N LYS A 29 7.17 -18.03 -4.92
CA LYS A 29 6.47 -18.38 -3.67
C LYS A 29 5.02 -17.98 -3.73
N ILE A 30 4.74 -16.77 -4.22
CA ILE A 30 3.40 -16.20 -4.25
C ILE A 30 3.20 -15.49 -5.59
N PRO A 31 2.08 -15.76 -6.30
CA PRO A 31 1.79 -15.06 -7.53
C PRO A 31 1.40 -13.60 -7.26
N LEU A 32 1.70 -12.71 -8.20
CA LEU A 32 1.55 -11.26 -8.04
C LEU A 32 0.10 -10.84 -7.73
N TRP A 33 -0.89 -11.55 -8.30
CA TRP A 33 -2.31 -11.29 -8.02
C TRP A 33 -2.66 -11.57 -6.55
N LEU A 34 -2.11 -12.63 -5.97
CA LEU A 34 -2.33 -12.97 -4.57
C LEU A 34 -1.61 -11.96 -3.65
N SER A 35 -0.44 -11.46 -4.07
CA SER A 35 0.25 -10.37 -3.37
C SER A 35 -0.60 -9.09 -3.32
N GLY A 36 -1.26 -8.73 -4.43
CA GLY A 36 -2.20 -7.61 -4.48
C GLY A 36 -3.39 -7.75 -3.53
N ILE A 37 -3.98 -8.95 -3.41
CA ILE A 37 -5.05 -9.23 -2.42
C ILE A 37 -4.54 -9.02 -1.00
N VAL A 38 -3.38 -9.62 -0.68
CA VAL A 38 -2.79 -9.53 0.65
C VAL A 38 -2.51 -8.08 1.01
N MET A 39 -1.93 -7.29 0.10
CA MET A 39 -1.74 -5.85 0.29
C MET A 39 -3.07 -5.13 0.55
N GLY A 40 -4.11 -5.42 -0.23
CA GLY A 40 -5.43 -4.81 -0.05
C GLY A 40 -6.02 -5.05 1.34
N ILE A 41 -5.79 -6.23 1.92
CA ILE A 41 -6.20 -6.55 3.31
C ILE A 41 -5.35 -5.80 4.34
N PHE A 42 -4.07 -5.57 4.06
CA PHE A 42 -3.19 -4.79 4.94
C PHE A 42 -3.52 -3.29 4.94
N VAL A 43 -4.12 -2.75 3.88
CA VAL A 43 -4.43 -1.31 3.79
C VAL A 43 -5.31 -0.81 4.94
N PRO A 44 -6.46 -1.44 5.28
CA PRO A 44 -7.26 -1.05 6.45
C PRO A 44 -6.47 -1.07 7.78
N ILE A 45 -5.58 -2.06 7.95
CA ILE A 45 -4.75 -2.20 9.16
C ILE A 45 -3.77 -1.02 9.25
N ILE A 46 -3.10 -0.72 8.14
CA ILE A 46 -2.17 0.42 8.04
C ILE A 46 -2.91 1.74 8.24
N PHE A 47 -4.08 1.91 7.63
CA PHE A 47 -4.89 3.10 7.80
C PHE A 47 -5.21 3.36 9.27
N PHE A 48 -5.71 2.33 9.98
CA PHE A 48 -6.02 2.45 11.40
C PHE A 48 -4.78 2.82 12.24
N ALA A 49 -3.64 2.18 11.96
CA ALA A 49 -2.38 2.49 12.63
C ALA A 49 -1.91 3.92 12.36
N LEU A 50 -1.92 4.37 11.10
CA LEU A 50 -1.50 5.71 10.70
C LEU A 50 -2.39 6.80 11.28
N VAL A 51 -3.71 6.62 11.29
CA VAL A 51 -4.64 7.56 11.91
C VAL A 51 -4.28 7.75 13.39
N ASN A 52 -4.05 6.66 14.12
CA ASN A 52 -3.75 6.73 15.55
C ASN A 52 -2.39 7.41 15.81
N ILE A 53 -1.36 7.04 15.04
CA ILE A 53 -0.02 7.64 15.14
C ILE A 53 -0.07 9.13 14.81
N PHE A 54 -0.72 9.52 13.70
CA PHE A 54 -0.79 10.91 13.27
C PHE A 54 -1.62 11.76 14.25
N LEU A 55 -2.70 11.22 14.81
CA LEU A 55 -3.49 11.91 15.83
C LEU A 55 -2.69 12.13 17.11
N GLN A 56 -1.96 11.12 17.59
CA GLN A 56 -1.10 11.28 18.76
C GLN A 56 0.01 12.29 18.50
N LEU A 57 0.66 12.21 17.35
CA LEU A 57 1.74 13.11 16.97
C LEU A 57 1.23 14.56 16.87
N SER A 58 0.09 14.78 16.20
CA SER A 58 -0.49 16.12 16.07
C SER A 58 -0.93 16.71 17.41
N ARG A 59 -1.44 15.90 18.35
CA ARG A 59 -1.74 16.33 19.73
C ARG A 59 -0.52 16.70 20.55
N VAL A 60 0.61 16.04 20.33
CA VAL A 60 1.88 16.39 20.99
C VAL A 60 2.43 17.72 20.48
N PHE A 61 2.34 17.98 19.17
CA PHE A 61 2.89 19.19 18.55
C PHE A 61 1.99 20.42 18.65
N ASP A 62 0.67 20.26 18.59
CA ASP A 62 -0.29 21.37 18.73
C ASP A 62 -1.55 20.92 19.50
N PRO A 63 -1.48 20.78 20.84
CA PRO A 63 -2.56 20.21 21.65
C PRO A 63 -3.89 20.98 21.62
N THR A 64 -3.90 22.20 21.06
CA THR A 64 -5.09 23.05 20.97
C THR A 64 -5.77 23.03 19.60
N GLY A 65 -5.13 22.41 18.60
CA GLY A 65 -5.63 22.36 17.22
C GLY A 65 -6.79 21.40 17.01
N THR A 66 -7.44 21.47 15.85
CA THR A 66 -8.52 20.53 15.46
C THR A 66 -8.00 19.15 15.04
N HIS A 67 -6.70 19.03 14.74
CA HIS A 67 -6.01 17.79 14.35
C HIS A 67 -6.56 17.10 13.09
N GLU A 68 -7.43 17.75 12.32
CA GLU A 68 -8.10 17.16 11.16
C GLU A 68 -7.08 16.71 10.09
N GLY A 69 -5.99 17.46 9.92
CA GLY A 69 -4.91 17.13 8.98
C GLY A 69 -4.27 15.76 9.22
N ALA A 70 -4.29 15.25 10.45
CA ALA A 70 -3.82 13.90 10.76
C ALA A 70 -4.68 12.82 10.10
N GLY A 71 -6.01 12.99 10.16
CA GLY A 71 -6.97 12.09 9.52
C GLY A 71 -6.86 12.15 8.00
N PHE A 72 -6.79 13.36 7.43
CA PHE A 72 -6.63 13.54 5.98
C PHE A 72 -5.32 12.93 5.47
N GLY A 73 -4.19 13.13 6.15
CA GLY A 73 -2.91 12.56 5.76
C GLY A 73 -2.92 11.03 5.78
N ALA A 74 -3.47 10.41 6.82
CA ALA A 74 -3.58 8.96 6.91
C ALA A 74 -4.53 8.38 5.84
N ALA A 75 -5.65 9.04 5.57
CA ALA A 75 -6.60 8.61 4.53
C ALA A 75 -5.97 8.70 3.13
N PHE A 76 -5.23 9.77 2.85
CA PHE A 76 -4.52 9.93 1.59
C PHE A 76 -3.51 8.79 1.36
N ILE A 77 -2.67 8.47 2.36
CA ILE A 77 -1.71 7.37 2.26
C ILE A 77 -2.44 6.04 2.00
N ALA A 78 -3.51 5.76 2.75
CA ALA A 78 -4.27 4.52 2.59
C ALA A 78 -4.90 4.39 1.19
N LEU A 79 -5.45 5.48 0.64
CA LEU A 79 -6.02 5.47 -0.71
C LEU A 79 -4.97 5.20 -1.79
N VAL A 80 -3.79 5.82 -1.68
CA VAL A 80 -2.70 5.57 -2.64
C VAL A 80 -2.20 4.12 -2.54
N LEU A 81 -2.05 3.58 -1.33
CA LEU A 81 -1.68 2.17 -1.15
C LEU A 81 -2.75 1.21 -1.69
N LEU A 82 -4.04 1.53 -1.51
CA LEU A 82 -5.13 0.75 -2.10
C LEU A 82 -5.06 0.76 -3.62
N ALA A 83 -4.87 1.93 -4.22
CA ALA A 83 -4.70 2.06 -5.67
C ALA A 83 -3.50 1.23 -6.15
N ASN A 84 -2.38 1.25 -5.43
CA ASN A 84 -1.21 0.43 -5.74
C ASN A 84 -1.54 -1.08 -5.67
N ALA A 85 -2.22 -1.54 -4.61
CA ALA A 85 -2.64 -2.93 -4.47
C ALA A 85 -3.54 -3.40 -5.64
N ILE A 86 -4.44 -2.54 -6.12
CA ILE A 86 -5.29 -2.80 -7.29
C ILE A 86 -4.44 -2.95 -8.57
N VAL A 87 -3.44 -2.10 -8.77
CA VAL A 87 -2.52 -2.20 -9.92
C VAL A 87 -1.79 -3.54 -9.91
N PHE A 88 -1.23 -3.95 -8.77
CA PHE A 88 -0.58 -5.26 -8.62
C PHE A 88 -1.53 -6.43 -8.88
N PHE A 89 -2.77 -6.32 -8.41
CA PHE A 89 -3.80 -7.33 -8.66
C PHE A 89 -4.09 -7.51 -10.15
N ILE A 90 -4.31 -6.41 -10.87
CA ILE A 90 -4.60 -6.42 -12.31
C ILE A 90 -3.40 -6.97 -13.11
N ILE A 91 -2.17 -6.47 -12.83
CA ILE A 91 -0.96 -6.96 -13.49
C ILE A 91 -0.79 -8.46 -13.26
N GLY A 92 -1.00 -8.92 -12.02
CA GLY A 92 -0.91 -10.33 -11.67
C GLY A 92 -1.92 -11.21 -12.40
N ILE A 93 -3.15 -10.74 -12.60
CA ILE A 93 -4.16 -11.43 -13.40
C ILE A 93 -3.72 -11.51 -14.87
N THR A 94 -3.28 -10.39 -15.45
CA THR A 94 -2.84 -10.34 -16.86
C THR A 94 -1.68 -11.31 -17.11
N LEU A 95 -0.68 -11.35 -16.22
CA LEU A 95 0.42 -12.31 -16.32
C LEU A 95 -0.06 -13.76 -16.24
N LYS A 96 -1.01 -14.06 -15.35
CA LYS A 96 -1.59 -15.39 -15.22
C LYS A 96 -2.33 -15.81 -16.49
N ILE A 97 -3.14 -14.93 -17.06
CA ILE A 97 -3.86 -15.17 -18.32
C ILE A 97 -2.87 -15.45 -19.46
N ILE A 98 -1.86 -14.60 -19.64
CA ILE A 98 -0.84 -14.77 -20.70
C ILE A 98 -0.10 -16.10 -20.54
N SER A 99 0.28 -16.47 -19.31
CA SER A 99 0.96 -17.75 -19.06
C SER A 99 0.08 -18.96 -19.40
N PHE A 100 -1.24 -18.87 -19.17
CA PHE A 100 -2.18 -19.94 -19.49
C PHE A 100 -2.34 -20.15 -21.00
N PHE A 101 -2.40 -19.07 -21.79
CA PHE A 101 -2.46 -19.17 -23.25
C PHE A 101 -1.14 -19.68 -23.84
N LYS A 102 0.00 -19.19 -23.35
CA LYS A 102 1.32 -19.68 -23.79
C LYS A 102 1.54 -21.17 -23.49
N SER A 103 0.99 -21.67 -22.39
CA SER A 103 1.03 -23.11 -22.05
C SER A 103 0.15 -23.99 -22.93
N LYS A 104 -0.77 -23.41 -23.73
CA LYS A 104 -1.62 -24.16 -24.68
C LYS A 104 -1.06 -24.25 -26.09
N GLU A 105 -0.07 -23.42 -26.43
CA GLU A 105 0.60 -23.43 -27.74
C GLU A 105 1.83 -24.35 -27.79
N VAL A 106 2.20 -24.98 -26.67
CA VAL A 106 3.29 -25.97 -26.56
C VAL A 106 2.67 -27.34 -26.25
#